data_AF-A0A914E790-F1
#
_entry.id   AF-A0A914E790-F1
#
_cell.length_a   1.000
_cell.length_b   1.000
_cell.length_c   1.000
_cell.angle_alpha   90.00
_cell.angle_beta   90.00
_cell.angle_gamma   90.00
#
_symmetry.space_group_name_H-M   'P 1'
#
loop_
_entity.id
_entity.type
_entity.pdbx_description
1 polymer ?
#
loop_
_entity_poly.entity_id
_entity_poly.type
_entity_poly.pdbx_seq_one_letter_code
_entity_poly.pdbx_strand_id
1 'polypeptide(L)'
;MTSFQTEFISGKKIAIFNQQYGNEEIARVIALGKMQKDDEDPFALVNLKLLIDRYNEWKREFPQIQPFYAVKCNDDNVLLKILADLGLGFDCASKAELDMVLKDQLVLPEKIIFAHT
;
A
#
# COMPACT_ATOMS: atom_id res chain seq x y z
N MET A 1 12.57 20.23 12.65
CA MET A 1 11.73 19.02 12.76
C MET A 1 10.93 18.88 11.48
N THR A 2 10.99 17.73 10.83
CA THR A 2 10.14 17.38 9.69
C THR A 2 8.68 17.45 10.14
N SER A 3 7.92 18.42 9.64
CA SER A 3 6.49 18.54 9.97
C SER A 3 5.71 17.53 9.13
N PHE A 4 4.94 16.67 9.79
CA PHE A 4 4.06 15.68 9.15
C PHE A 4 2.77 15.56 9.94
N GLN A 5 1.70 15.25 9.23
CA GLN A 5 0.41 14.88 9.81
C GLN A 5 0.33 13.36 9.92
N THR A 6 -0.57 12.88 10.77
CA THR A 6 -0.86 11.46 10.88
C THR A 6 -2.29 11.21 10.43
N GLU A 7 -2.46 10.18 9.60
CA GLU A 7 -3.76 9.61 9.28
C GLU A 7 -3.81 8.12 9.67
N PHE A 8 -5.00 7.54 9.65
CA PHE A 8 -5.20 6.10 9.84
C PHE A 8 -5.84 5.50 8.60
N ILE A 9 -5.19 4.49 8.04
CA ILE A 9 -5.72 3.69 6.92
C ILE A 9 -5.68 2.24 7.36
N SER A 10 -6.80 1.53 7.24
CA SER A 10 -6.90 0.10 7.61
C SER A 10 -6.32 -0.19 9.02
N GLY A 11 -6.55 0.72 9.97
CA GLY A 11 -6.05 0.61 11.35
C GLY A 11 -4.55 0.91 11.56
N LYS A 12 -3.78 1.15 10.50
CA LYS A 12 -2.36 1.51 10.57
C LYS A 12 -2.16 3.01 10.54
N LYS A 13 -1.21 3.49 11.35
CA LYS A 13 -0.81 4.89 11.44
C LYS A 13 0.07 5.26 10.24
N ILE A 14 -0.36 6.23 9.43
CA ILE A 14 0.33 6.68 8.22
C ILE A 14 0.81 8.11 8.42
N ALA A 15 2.09 8.38 8.10
CA ALA A 15 2.64 9.72 8.11
C ALA A 15 2.43 10.41 6.76
N ILE A 16 1.84 11.61 6.78
CA ILE A 16 1.61 12.45 5.61
C ILE A 16 2.51 13.68 5.68
N PHE A 17 3.32 13.85 4.64
CA PHE A 17 4.28 14.92 4.54
C PHE A 17 3.78 15.99 3.57
N ASN A 18 3.87 17.27 3.97
CA ASN A 18 3.45 18.40 3.12
C ASN A 18 4.44 18.73 1.99
N GLN A 19 5.62 18.13 2.03
CA GLN A 19 6.65 18.24 1.01
C GLN A 19 7.27 16.88 0.76
N GLN A 20 7.98 16.74 -0.38
CA GLN A 20 8.65 15.51 -0.71
C GLN A 20 9.93 15.34 0.09
N TYR A 21 10.16 14.14 0.61
CA TYR A 21 11.36 13.74 1.31
C TYR A 21 11.95 12.47 0.67
N GLY A 22 13.26 12.28 0.83
CA GLY A 22 13.91 11.04 0.41
C GLY A 22 13.55 9.87 1.32
N ASN A 23 13.38 8.67 0.77
CA ASN A 23 13.11 7.47 1.57
C ASN A 23 14.23 7.21 2.60
N GLU A 24 15.49 7.40 2.20
CA GLU A 24 16.66 7.22 3.08
C GLU A 24 16.70 8.26 4.21
N GLU A 25 16.33 9.51 3.92
CA GLU A 25 16.25 10.58 4.91
C GLU A 25 15.22 10.22 6.00
N ILE A 26 14.02 9.79 5.59
CA ILE A 26 12.96 9.38 6.51
C ILE A 26 13.37 8.11 7.29
N ALA A 27 13.94 7.11 6.62
CA ALA A 27 14.41 5.90 7.27
C ALA A 27 15.47 6.20 8.34
N ARG A 28 16.39 7.13 8.05
CA ARG A 28 17.41 7.58 9.01
C ARG A 28 16.79 8.27 10.23
N VAL A 29 15.79 9.13 10.03
CA VAL A 29 15.08 9.79 11.14
C VAL A 29 14.35 8.76 12.01
N ILE A 30 13.69 7.77 11.41
CA ILE A 30 13.03 6.68 12.14
C ILE A 30 14.05 5.88 12.95
N ALA A 31 15.16 5.46 12.32
CA ALA A 31 16.22 4.70 12.98
C ALA A 31 16.82 5.46 14.17
N LEU A 32 17.15 6.74 14.01
CA LEU A 32 17.66 7.58 15.11
C LEU A 32 16.64 7.73 16.24
N GLY A 33 15.34 7.84 15.93
CA GLY A 33 14.28 7.89 16.93
C GLY A 33 14.09 6.59 17.71
N LYS A 34 14.32 5.44 17.05
CA LYS A 34 14.31 4.12 17.69
C LYS A 34 15.53 3.90 18.58
N MET A 35 16.73 4.26 18.11
CA MET A 35 17.97 4.19 18.90
C MET A 35 17.87 5.01 20.21
N GLN A 36 17.27 6.20 20.17
CA GLN A 36 17.05 7.02 21.38
C GLN A 36 16.13 6.35 22.41
N LYS A 37 15.34 5.37 21.99
CA LYS A 37 14.42 4.60 22.82
C LYS A 37 14.94 3.19 23.13
N ASP A 38 16.17 2.89 22.76
CA ASP A 38 16.77 1.54 22.89
C ASP A 38 15.91 0.44 22.20
N ASP A 39 15.28 0.82 21.09
CA ASP A 39 14.41 -0.06 20.29
C ASP A 39 15.18 -0.56 19.05
N GLU A 40 15.70 -1.78 19.14
CA GLU A 40 16.50 -2.42 18.08
C GLU A 40 15.64 -3.29 17.12
N ASP A 41 14.31 -3.28 17.25
CA ASP A 41 13.46 -4.09 16.38
C ASP A 41 13.54 -3.62 14.92
N PRO A 42 13.53 -4.54 13.94
CA PRO A 42 13.52 -4.15 12.53
C PRO A 42 12.24 -3.39 12.18
N PHE A 43 12.33 -2.50 11.20
CA PHE A 43 11.17 -1.76 10.68
C PHE A 43 11.17 -1.74 9.16
N ALA A 44 9.98 -1.56 8.59
CA ALA A 44 9.79 -1.33 7.17
C ALA A 44 9.29 0.10 6.92
N LEU A 45 9.83 0.75 5.90
CA LEU A 45 9.34 2.03 5.38
C LEU A 45 8.69 1.79 4.02
N VAL A 46 7.41 2.13 3.89
CA VAL A 46 6.66 2.00 2.64
C VAL A 46 6.29 3.38 2.12
N ASN A 47 6.76 3.73 0.93
CA ASN A 47 6.40 4.98 0.27
C ASN A 47 5.12 4.81 -0.55
N LEU A 48 3.99 5.20 0.04
CA LEU A 48 2.67 5.09 -0.58
C LEU A 48 2.46 6.02 -1.78
N LYS A 49 3.19 7.14 -1.86
CA LYS A 49 3.15 8.00 -3.05
C LYS A 49 3.68 7.28 -4.28
N LEU A 50 4.71 6.44 -4.11
CA LEU A 50 5.25 5.64 -5.22
C LEU A 50 4.19 4.70 -5.81
N LEU A 51 3.35 4.10 -4.96
CA LEU A 51 2.26 3.22 -5.39
C LEU A 51 1.26 3.97 -6.28
N ILE A 52 0.85 5.17 -5.86
CA ILE A 52 -0.06 6.05 -6.60
C ILE A 52 0.58 6.47 -7.94
N ASP A 53 1.86 6.87 -7.92
CA ASP A 53 2.58 7.28 -9.12
C ASP A 53 2.70 6.13 -10.14
N ARG A 54 2.95 4.90 -9.67
CA ARG A 54 2.98 3.69 -10.52
C ARG A 54 1.61 3.38 -11.13
N TYR A 55 0.53 3.53 -10.36
CA TYR A 55 -0.81 3.37 -10.91
C TYR A 55 -1.12 4.40 -12.01
N ASN A 56 -0.82 5.68 -11.76
CA ASN A 56 -1.04 6.75 -12.73
C ASN A 56 -0.22 6.54 -14.01
N GLU A 57 1.03 6.08 -13.87
CA GLU A 57 1.86 5.66 -14.98
C GLU A 57 1.25 4.51 -15.77
N TRP A 58 0.78 3.44 -15.10
CA TRP A 58 0.09 2.34 -15.78
C TRP A 58 -1.11 2.83 -16.57
N LYS A 59 -1.97 3.67 -15.98
CA LYS A 59 -3.15 4.21 -16.66
C LYS A 59 -2.81 5.07 -17.87
N ARG A 60 -1.66 5.77 -17.85
CA ARG A 60 -1.18 6.59 -18.95
C ARG A 60 -0.61 5.73 -20.09
N GLU A 61 0.24 4.76 -19.77
CA GLU A 61 0.92 3.92 -20.76
C GLU A 61 0.00 2.81 -21.33
N PHE A 62 -0.93 2.30 -20.52
CA PHE A 62 -1.84 1.21 -20.87
C PHE A 62 -3.31 1.57 -20.63
N PRO A 63 -3.87 2.59 -21.32
CA PRO A 63 -5.19 3.14 -21.01
C PRO A 63 -6.34 2.14 -21.18
N GLN A 64 -6.17 1.14 -22.04
CA GLN A 64 -7.18 0.11 -22.34
C GLN A 64 -7.04 -1.14 -21.45
N ILE A 65 -5.99 -1.25 -20.64
CA ILE A 65 -5.74 -2.42 -19.80
C ILE A 65 -6.16 -2.09 -18.37
N GLN A 66 -7.20 -2.76 -17.88
CA GLN A 66 -7.60 -2.70 -16.48
C GLN A 66 -6.66 -3.59 -15.64
N PRO A 67 -5.86 -3.02 -14.73
CA PRO A 67 -4.98 -3.81 -13.87
C PRO A 67 -5.76 -4.52 -12.77
N PHE A 68 -5.36 -5.77 -12.50
CA PHE A 68 -5.75 -6.56 -11.33
C PHE A 68 -4.47 -6.88 -10.55
N TYR A 69 -4.37 -6.38 -9.32
CA TYR A 69 -3.18 -6.55 -8.49
C TYR A 69 -3.13 -7.96 -7.92
N ALA A 70 -2.01 -8.67 -8.10
CA ALA A 70 -1.80 -9.98 -7.52
C ALA A 70 -1.56 -9.87 -6.01
N VAL A 71 -2.54 -10.29 -5.21
CA VAL A 71 -2.55 -10.11 -3.74
C VAL A 71 -1.35 -10.78 -3.07
N LYS A 72 -0.96 -11.97 -3.56
CA LYS A 72 0.23 -12.71 -3.10
C LYS A 72 1.55 -11.94 -3.08
N CYS A 73 1.67 -10.85 -3.84
CA CYS A 73 2.89 -10.04 -3.89
C CYS A 73 3.11 -9.27 -2.58
N ASN A 74 2.04 -8.71 -2.02
CA ASN A 74 2.02 -8.01 -0.74
C ASN A 74 0.55 -7.78 -0.35
N ASP A 75 0.10 -8.47 0.71
CA ASP A 75 -1.27 -8.46 1.19
C ASP A 75 -1.53 -7.40 2.28
N ASP A 76 -0.67 -6.37 2.37
CA ASP A 76 -0.87 -5.28 3.33
C ASP A 76 -2.17 -4.51 3.07
N ASN A 77 -3.08 -4.52 4.05
CA ASN A 77 -4.40 -3.90 3.95
C ASN A 77 -4.38 -2.38 3.63
N VAL A 78 -3.30 -1.64 3.92
CA VAL A 78 -3.18 -0.23 3.52
C VAL A 78 -2.91 -0.14 2.02
N LEU A 79 -2.00 -0.97 1.52
CA LEU A 79 -1.67 -1.05 0.10
C LEU A 79 -2.91 -1.47 -0.70
N LEU A 80 -3.58 -2.55 -0.28
CA LEU A 80 -4.78 -3.03 -0.96
C LEU A 80 -5.90 -1.98 -0.94
N LYS A 81 -6.13 -1.31 0.20
CA LYS A 81 -7.14 -0.25 0.31
C LYS A 81 -6.86 0.91 -0.65
N ILE A 82 -5.62 1.37 -0.74
CA ILE A 82 -5.24 2.46 -1.66
C ILE A 82 -5.43 2.04 -3.11
N LEU A 83 -5.00 0.83 -3.50
CA LEU A 83 -5.21 0.33 -4.85
C LEU A 83 -6.71 0.19 -5.20
N ALA A 84 -7.51 -0.28 -4.25
CA ALA A 84 -8.96 -0.35 -4.42
C ALA A 84 -9.59 1.04 -4.62
N ASP A 85 -9.19 2.03 -3.82
CA ASP A 85 -9.67 3.41 -3.93
C ASP A 85 -9.24 4.09 -5.25
N LEU A 86 -8.07 3.72 -5.78
CA LEU A 86 -7.62 4.13 -7.12
C LEU A 86 -8.42 3.45 -8.24
N GLY A 87 -9.13 2.36 -7.94
CA GLY A 87 -10.04 1.67 -8.84
C GLY A 87 -9.51 0.35 -9.44
N LEU A 88 -8.39 -0.18 -8.97
CA LEU A 88 -7.87 -1.48 -9.40
C LEU A 88 -8.80 -2.63 -9.00
N GLY A 89 -8.67 -3.76 -9.71
CA GLY A 89 -9.17 -5.05 -9.24
C GLY A 89 -8.08 -5.87 -8.55
N PHE A 90 -8.40 -7.09 -8.14
CA PHE A 90 -7.46 -8.01 -7.50
C PHE A 90 -7.42 -9.38 -8.18
N ASP A 91 -6.22 -9.89 -8.38
CA ASP A 91 -5.95 -11.29 -8.70
C ASP A 91 -5.69 -12.05 -7.39
N CYS A 92 -6.59 -12.97 -7.07
CA CYS A 92 -6.51 -13.84 -5.91
C CYS A 92 -6.17 -15.27 -6.35
N ALA A 93 -5.17 -15.85 -5.71
CA ALA A 93 -4.74 -17.23 -5.91
C ALA A 93 -5.20 -18.16 -4.78
N SER A 94 -5.79 -17.67 -3.70
CA SER A 94 -6.28 -18.55 -2.63
C SER A 94 -7.62 -18.09 -2.05
N LYS A 95 -8.33 -19.00 -1.37
CA LYS A 95 -9.54 -18.64 -0.61
C LYS A 95 -9.24 -17.60 0.47
N ALA A 96 -8.05 -17.63 1.08
CA ALA A 96 -7.66 -16.66 2.10
C ALA A 96 -7.56 -15.24 1.51
N GLU A 97 -6.93 -15.10 0.34
CA GLU A 97 -6.84 -13.81 -0.38
C GLU A 97 -8.22 -13.32 -0.83
N LEU A 98 -9.06 -14.23 -1.35
CA LEU A 98 -10.43 -13.90 -1.74
C LEU A 98 -11.26 -13.41 -0.54
N ASP A 99 -11.21 -14.13 0.57
CA ASP A 99 -11.88 -13.78 1.81
C ASP A 99 -11.41 -12.42 2.33
N MET A 100 -10.12 -12.12 2.25
CA MET A 100 -9.55 -10.83 2.66
C MET A 100 -10.13 -9.68 1.84
N VAL A 101 -10.08 -9.79 0.50
CA VAL A 101 -10.56 -8.74 -0.40
C VAL A 101 -12.08 -8.50 -0.26
N LEU A 102 -12.85 -9.57 -0.05
CA LEU A 102 -14.30 -9.50 0.09
C LEU A 102 -14.77 -9.04 1.47
N LYS A 103 -14.20 -9.57 2.57
CA LYS A 103 -14.62 -9.23 3.94
C LYS A 103 -14.32 -7.77 4.27
N ASP A 104 -13.18 -7.27 3.82
CA ASP A 104 -12.78 -5.88 4.00
C ASP A 104 -13.47 -4.95 3.00
N GLN A 105 -14.37 -5.48 2.15
CA GLN A 105 -15.14 -4.75 1.15
C GLN A 105 -14.27 -3.83 0.29
N LEU A 106 -13.08 -4.31 -0.06
CA LEU A 106 -12.13 -3.51 -0.83
C LEU A 106 -12.69 -3.27 -2.24
N VAL A 107 -13.27 -4.30 -2.87
CA VAL A 107 -13.89 -4.21 -4.18
C VAL A 107 -15.12 -5.10 -4.30
N LEU A 108 -15.95 -4.82 -5.32
CA LEU A 108 -17.03 -5.71 -5.73
C LEU A 108 -16.48 -7.03 -6.32
N PRO A 109 -17.20 -8.16 -6.22
CA PRO A 109 -16.74 -9.45 -6.76
C PRO A 109 -16.35 -9.42 -8.24
N GLU A 110 -16.98 -8.56 -9.04
CA GLU A 110 -16.70 -8.39 -10.49
C GLU A 110 -15.34 -7.73 -10.78
N LYS A 111 -14.69 -7.18 -9.75
CA LYS A 111 -13.30 -6.70 -9.80
C LYS A 111 -12.30 -7.71 -9.22
N ILE A 112 -12.68 -8.98 -9.11
CA ILE A 112 -11.78 -10.04 -8.67
C ILE A 112 -11.63 -11.09 -9.77
N ILE A 113 -10.38 -11.46 -10.04
CA ILE A 113 -10.04 -12.64 -10.83
C ILE A 113 -9.50 -13.68 -9.86
N PHE A 114 -10.05 -14.90 -9.91
CA PHE A 114 -9.52 -16.03 -9.15
C PHE A 114 -8.62 -16.87 -10.06
N ALA A 115 -7.35 -16.48 -10.21
CA ALA A 115 -6.39 -17.15 -11.08
C ALA A 115 -5.45 -18.07 -10.27
N HIS A 116 -5.99 -19.21 -9.85
CA HIS A 116 -5.22 -20.30 -9.25
C HIS A 116 -5.11 -21.46 -10.24
N THR A 117 -3.89 -21.96 -10.47
CA THR A 117 -3.62 -23.12 -11.34
C THR A 117 -3.11 -24.29 -10.53
#